data_AF-A0A846BLQ1-F1
#
_entry.id   AF-A0A846BLQ1-F1
#
_cell.length_a   1.000
_cell.length_b   1.000
_cell.length_c   1.000
_cell.angle_alpha   90.00
_cell.angle_beta   90.00
_cell.angle_gamma   90.00
#
_symmetry.space_group_name_H-M   'P 1'
#
loop_
_entity.id
_entity.type
_entity.pdbx_description
1 polymer ?
#
loop_
_entity_poly.entity_id
_entity_poly.type
_entity_poly.pdbx_seq_one_letter_code
_entity_poly.pdbx_strand_id
1 'polypeptide(L)'
;MPTNTGVIVKQTSAEAIPLKAQLEIAVVGTCTTGTLAASTPTQIRTKEDATTILGAGGATDTLPKAVALLQRYGCGNLIVIKGATADEAGTLAAIPLLANSSTQLGITPQVVLCPSFNSTAIVAALNTIVDNIRAIALIDITAATSVNDALTARDADDGVGIKDSRIVVCFPHMKNTDDPTKLEELSVHLTGILANLANYGQSPLNQPLKGVNGTDVTMSLSYSSETSDNEKLNDKGVLTVNRNPDGKYVILGGRNSSYSEGLTDVLTFINSIRARDEITRLVEARSIKFLSQESNFATASLLRESFIDCLSEEAAKRAIKQGYKATFNESKSDYNVGKLDYTIEFAPWLPIELITASVSISVSVGR
;
A
#
# COMPACT_ATOMS: atom_id res chain seq x y z
N MET A 1 35.92 33.15 14.87
CA MET A 1 35.97 32.20 13.74
C MET A 1 35.80 33.00 12.46
N PRO A 2 36.60 32.79 11.40
CA PRO A 2 36.42 33.54 10.18
C PRO A 2 35.09 33.14 9.50
N THR A 3 34.18 34.09 9.36
CA THR A 3 32.94 33.94 8.59
C THR A 3 33.28 34.06 7.11
N ASN A 4 33.24 32.93 6.41
CA ASN A 4 33.48 32.90 4.98
C ASN A 4 32.32 33.63 4.28
N THR A 5 32.61 34.76 3.63
CA THR A 5 31.65 35.62 2.91
C THR A 5 31.56 35.28 1.41
N GLY A 6 32.20 34.18 0.99
CA GLY A 6 32.19 33.69 -0.39
C GLY A 6 31.00 32.80 -0.72
N VAL A 7 30.69 32.69 -2.01
CA VAL A 7 29.70 31.74 -2.54
C VAL A 7 30.25 30.32 -2.38
N ILE A 8 29.57 29.49 -1.59
CA ILE A 8 29.90 28.07 -1.43
C ILE A 8 29.14 27.29 -2.50
N VAL A 9 29.86 26.75 -3.49
CA VAL A 9 29.30 25.82 -4.47
C VAL A 9 29.31 24.42 -3.86
N LYS A 10 28.13 23.89 -3.54
CA LYS A 10 27.96 22.48 -3.16
C LYS A 10 27.48 21.71 -4.39
N GLN A 11 28.26 20.72 -4.81
CA GLN A 11 27.80 19.74 -5.79
C GLN A 11 26.81 18.80 -5.11
N THR A 12 25.52 18.96 -5.37
CA THR A 12 24.47 18.00 -4.98
C THR A 12 24.29 16.98 -6.11
N SER A 13 24.37 15.70 -5.80
CA SER A 13 24.10 14.62 -6.76
C SER A 13 22.60 14.45 -6.98
N ALA A 14 22.22 14.39 -8.27
CA ALA A 14 20.92 14.08 -8.85
C ALA A 14 19.72 14.93 -8.39
N GLU A 15 18.98 15.43 -9.39
CA GLU A 15 17.68 16.09 -9.30
C GLU A 15 16.83 15.49 -8.16
N ALA A 16 16.74 16.22 -7.05
CA ALA A 16 15.97 15.74 -5.92
C ALA A 16 14.49 15.80 -6.33
N ILE A 17 13.93 14.65 -6.73
CA ILE A 17 12.48 14.52 -6.91
C ILE A 17 11.83 15.10 -5.65
N PRO A 18 10.94 16.10 -5.78
CA PRO A 18 10.27 16.66 -4.63
C PRO A 18 9.47 15.56 -3.95
N LEU A 19 9.67 15.41 -2.64
CA LEU A 19 8.90 14.44 -1.87
C LEU A 19 7.46 14.94 -1.72
N LYS A 20 6.50 14.04 -1.92
CA LYS A 20 5.06 14.27 -1.80
C LYS A 20 4.53 13.56 -0.56
N ALA A 21 3.55 14.18 0.09
CA ALA A 21 2.88 13.66 1.28
C ALA A 21 1.47 13.12 0.94
N GLN A 22 1.32 12.36 -0.15
CA GLN A 22 0.00 11.91 -0.63
C GLN A 22 -0.53 10.65 0.07
N LEU A 23 0.35 9.80 0.63
CA LEU A 23 -0.02 8.56 1.28
C LEU A 23 0.76 8.40 2.59
N GLU A 24 0.07 8.12 3.69
CA GLU A 24 0.66 7.81 4.99
C GLU A 24 1.20 6.38 5.00
N ILE A 25 2.52 6.24 4.99
CA ILE A 25 3.19 4.94 4.92
C ILE A 25 3.93 4.67 6.23
N ALA A 26 3.66 3.54 6.87
CA ALA A 26 4.44 3.05 7.99
C ALA A 26 5.47 2.01 7.56
N VAL A 27 6.68 2.14 8.08
CA VAL A 27 7.75 1.15 7.92
C VAL A 27 8.27 0.77 9.31
N VAL A 28 8.18 -0.52 9.64
CA VAL A 28 8.71 -1.07 10.89
C VAL A 28 9.92 -1.95 10.56
N GLY A 29 11.00 -1.79 11.32
CA GLY A 29 12.21 -2.56 11.03
C GLY A 29 13.40 -2.16 11.90
N THR A 30 14.60 -2.43 11.38
CA THR A 30 15.86 -2.25 12.10
C THR A 30 16.63 -1.03 11.61
N CYS A 31 17.30 -0.38 12.54
CA CYS A 31 18.20 0.74 12.30
C CYS A 31 19.21 0.83 13.44
N THR A 32 20.48 0.60 13.14
CA THR A 32 21.59 0.63 14.10
C THR A 32 22.28 1.99 14.15
N THR A 33 22.13 2.80 13.11
CA THR A 33 22.65 4.17 13.04
C THR A 33 21.57 5.23 13.25
N GLY A 34 21.97 6.50 13.30
CA GLY A 34 21.06 7.65 13.38
C GLY A 34 20.52 7.95 14.78
N THR A 35 19.54 8.84 14.84
CA THR A 35 18.93 9.35 16.09
C THR A 35 17.53 8.81 16.37
N LEU A 36 17.02 7.85 15.58
CA LEU A 36 15.69 7.28 15.77
C LEU A 36 15.55 6.72 17.19
N ALA A 37 14.54 7.17 17.92
CA ALA A 37 14.19 6.63 19.23
C ALA A 37 13.57 5.23 19.08
N ALA A 38 13.90 4.31 19.98
CA ALA A 38 13.25 3.01 20.01
C ALA A 38 11.78 3.14 20.41
N SER A 39 10.94 2.26 19.86
CA SER A 39 9.54 2.09 20.25
C SER A 39 8.68 3.36 20.16
N THR A 40 9.05 4.29 19.28
CA THR A 40 8.35 5.57 19.11
C THR A 40 8.12 5.87 17.63
N PRO A 41 6.85 5.96 17.17
CA PRO A 41 6.49 6.54 15.88
C PRO A 41 7.22 7.85 15.61
N THR A 42 8.04 7.88 14.55
CA THR A 42 8.78 9.06 14.13
C THR A 42 8.46 9.35 12.67
N GLN A 43 8.13 10.60 12.36
CA GLN A 43 7.83 11.00 10.98
C GLN A 43 9.10 11.43 10.25
N ILE A 44 9.26 10.98 9.00
CA ILE A 44 10.29 11.42 8.06
C ILE A 44 9.60 12.15 6.92
N ARG A 45 9.96 13.42 6.72
CA ARG A 45 9.38 14.27 5.66
C ARG A 45 10.36 14.62 4.55
N THR A 46 11.65 14.62 4.87
CA THR A 46 12.72 15.01 3.94
C THR A 46 13.79 13.91 3.80
N LYS A 47 14.62 14.01 2.77
CA LYS A 47 15.83 13.17 2.64
C LYS A 47 16.85 13.46 3.74
N GLU A 48 16.89 14.70 4.22
CA GLU A 48 17.75 15.12 5.33
C GLU A 48 17.27 14.51 6.66
N ASP A 49 15.95 14.48 6.90
CA ASP A 49 15.33 13.80 8.04
C ASP A 49 15.72 12.32 8.01
N ALA A 50 15.57 11.66 6.85
CA ALA A 50 15.93 10.26 6.70
C ALA A 50 17.39 10.00 7.05
N THR A 51 18.30 10.84 6.54
CA THR A 51 19.74 10.72 6.80
C THR A 51 20.08 10.97 8.28
N THR A 52 19.42 11.93 8.92
CA THR A 52 19.67 12.28 10.33
C THR A 52 19.08 11.23 11.28
N ILE A 53 17.82 10.87 11.05
CA ILE A 53 17.04 9.99 11.94
C ILE A 53 17.48 8.54 11.79
N LEU A 54 17.71 8.07 10.56
CA LEU A 54 18.08 6.68 10.30
C LEU A 54 19.60 6.49 10.14
N GLY A 55 20.36 7.56 9.91
CA GLY A 55 21.78 7.45 9.57
C GLY A 55 22.01 6.87 8.18
N ALA A 56 23.27 6.52 7.90
CA ALA A 56 23.66 5.93 6.61
C ALA A 56 23.17 4.48 6.43
N GLY A 57 22.78 3.81 7.52
CA GLY A 57 22.34 2.42 7.53
C GLY A 57 23.50 1.41 7.46
N GLY A 58 23.43 0.38 8.31
CA GLY A 58 24.29 -0.80 8.25
C GLY A 58 23.81 -1.84 7.22
N ALA A 59 24.62 -2.86 6.98
CA ALA A 59 24.29 -3.95 6.04
C ALA A 59 23.00 -4.72 6.43
N THR A 60 22.69 -4.79 7.73
CA THR A 60 21.52 -5.47 8.29
C THR A 60 20.35 -4.54 8.60
N ASP A 61 20.50 -3.23 8.38
CA ASP A 61 19.43 -2.27 8.63
C ASP A 61 18.41 -2.31 7.50
N THR A 62 17.13 -2.44 7.87
CA THR A 62 16.03 -2.52 6.90
C THR A 62 15.36 -1.17 6.69
N LEU A 63 15.24 -0.33 7.73
CA LEU A 63 14.57 0.98 7.65
C LEU A 63 15.26 1.96 6.67
N PRO A 64 16.58 2.21 6.74
CA PRO A 64 17.23 3.15 5.83
C PRO A 64 17.08 2.74 4.36
N LYS A 65 17.17 1.43 4.07
CA LYS A 65 17.04 0.89 2.71
C LYS A 65 15.63 1.09 2.17
N ALA A 66 14.61 0.70 2.93
CA ALA A 66 13.22 0.84 2.52
C ALA A 66 12.81 2.30 2.37
N VAL A 67 13.21 3.17 3.30
CA VAL A 67 12.95 4.62 3.20
C VAL A 67 13.64 5.24 1.99
N ALA A 68 14.89 4.89 1.70
CA ALA A 68 15.58 5.37 0.50
C ALA A 68 14.85 4.92 -0.79
N LEU A 69 14.37 3.68 -0.83
CA LEU A 69 13.59 3.17 -1.95
C LEU A 69 12.24 3.90 -2.10
N LEU A 70 11.50 4.12 -1.01
CA LEU A 70 10.26 4.92 -1.04
C LEU A 70 10.52 6.36 -1.49
N GLN A 71 11.62 6.98 -1.04
CA GLN A 71 12.01 8.32 -1.46
C GLN A 71 12.44 8.39 -2.94
N ARG A 72 12.88 7.27 -3.55
CA ARG A 72 13.08 7.16 -5.01
C ARG A 72 11.76 7.33 -5.78
N TYR A 73 10.65 6.91 -5.17
CA TYR A 73 9.31 7.18 -5.69
C TYR A 73 8.79 8.57 -5.35
N GLY A 74 9.49 9.33 -4.49
CA GLY A 74 9.04 10.63 -4.03
C GLY A 74 8.14 10.58 -2.82
N CYS A 75 8.13 9.49 -2.04
CA CYS A 75 7.34 9.41 -0.82
C CYS A 75 7.97 10.25 0.30
N GLY A 76 7.18 11.15 0.89
CA GLY A 76 7.62 12.05 1.97
C GLY A 76 6.71 12.09 3.19
N ASN A 77 5.71 11.21 3.30
CA ASN A 77 4.93 11.08 4.53
C ASN A 77 5.15 9.69 5.12
N LEU A 78 6.35 9.48 5.66
CA LEU A 78 6.80 8.19 6.16
C LEU A 78 6.78 8.19 7.69
N ILE A 79 6.21 7.15 8.29
CA ILE A 79 6.22 6.88 9.72
C ILE A 79 7.16 5.70 9.92
N VAL A 80 8.25 5.90 10.65
CA VAL A 80 9.21 4.84 10.96
C VAL A 80 9.15 4.47 12.42
N ILE A 81 9.24 3.17 12.70
CA ILE A 81 9.35 2.63 14.05
C ILE A 81 10.44 1.56 14.05
N LYS A 82 11.34 1.62 15.03
CA LYS A 82 12.24 0.51 15.33
C LYS A 82 11.94 -0.08 16.71
N GLY A 83 12.23 -1.37 16.87
CA GLY A 83 12.20 -2.04 18.16
C GLY A 83 13.28 -1.54 19.12
N ALA A 84 13.20 -2.00 20.37
CA ALA A 84 14.27 -1.82 21.36
C ALA A 84 15.57 -2.53 20.96
N THR A 85 15.44 -3.68 20.28
CA THR A 85 16.52 -4.44 19.68
C THR A 85 16.48 -4.30 18.16
N ALA A 86 17.65 -4.36 17.52
CA ALA A 86 17.80 -4.25 16.06
C ALA A 86 17.71 -5.64 15.38
N ASP A 87 16.65 -6.39 15.68
CA ASP A 87 16.41 -7.73 15.19
C ASP A 87 14.90 -7.99 14.94
N GLU A 88 14.57 -9.23 14.60
CA GLU A 88 13.19 -9.64 14.34
C GLU A 88 12.30 -9.52 15.59
N ALA A 89 12.81 -9.86 16.77
CA ALA A 89 12.05 -9.74 18.02
C ALA A 89 11.70 -8.27 18.33
N GLY A 90 12.65 -7.36 18.11
CA GLY A 90 12.42 -5.93 18.23
C GLY A 90 11.40 -5.41 17.21
N THR A 91 11.50 -5.87 15.96
CA THR A 91 10.54 -5.53 14.90
C THR A 91 9.13 -5.99 15.27
N LEU A 92 8.98 -7.24 15.71
CA LEU A 92 7.71 -7.80 16.16
C LEU A 92 7.09 -6.98 17.31
N ALA A 93 7.90 -6.62 18.31
CA ALA A 93 7.45 -5.81 19.43
C ALA A 93 7.06 -4.36 19.04
N ALA A 94 7.58 -3.86 17.92
CA ALA A 94 7.29 -2.51 17.43
C ALA A 94 5.99 -2.40 16.62
N ILE A 95 5.53 -3.49 15.99
CA ILE A 95 4.33 -3.48 15.12
C ILE A 95 3.08 -2.94 15.85
N PRO A 96 2.74 -3.39 17.08
CA PRO A 96 1.55 -2.88 17.78
C PRO A 96 1.61 -1.38 18.09
N LEU A 97 2.81 -0.78 18.15
CA LEU A 97 3.01 0.64 18.47
C LEU A 97 2.53 1.56 17.34
N LEU A 98 2.24 1.03 16.15
CA LEU A 98 1.64 1.78 15.06
C LEU A 98 0.27 2.38 15.45
N ALA A 99 -0.46 1.76 16.37
CA ALA A 99 -1.72 2.30 16.89
C ALA A 99 -1.55 3.68 17.55
N ASN A 100 -0.35 3.97 18.09
CA ASN A 100 -0.03 5.24 18.74
C ASN A 100 0.30 6.36 17.74
N SER A 101 0.42 6.07 16.44
CA SER A 101 0.75 7.08 15.43
C SER A 101 -0.32 8.19 15.38
N SER A 102 -1.60 7.82 15.55
CA SER A 102 -2.71 8.77 15.55
C SER A 102 -2.63 9.76 16.72
N THR A 103 -2.30 9.29 17.92
CA THR A 103 -2.23 10.11 19.13
C THR A 103 -0.94 10.91 19.23
N GLN A 104 0.18 10.37 18.76
CA GLN A 104 1.49 11.02 18.86
C GLN A 104 1.79 11.96 17.70
N LEU A 105 1.37 11.60 16.49
CA LEU A 105 1.70 12.33 15.25
C LEU A 105 0.48 12.99 14.61
N GLY A 106 -0.75 12.64 15.02
CA GLY A 106 -1.98 13.06 14.35
C GLY A 106 -2.19 12.35 13.01
N ILE A 107 -1.51 11.23 12.77
CA ILE A 107 -1.46 10.55 11.47
C ILE A 107 -1.69 9.06 11.66
N THR A 108 -2.64 8.50 10.91
CA THR A 108 -2.90 7.05 10.88
C THR A 108 -2.33 6.47 9.57
N PRO A 109 -1.40 5.51 9.64
CA PRO A 109 -0.87 4.85 8.44
C PRO A 109 -1.98 4.20 7.61
N GLN A 110 -1.87 4.29 6.28
CA GLN A 110 -2.75 3.60 5.33
C GLN A 110 -2.11 2.33 4.77
N VAL A 111 -0.78 2.32 4.68
CA VAL A 111 0.02 1.16 4.25
C VAL A 111 1.09 0.88 5.30
N VAL A 112 1.28 -0.40 5.63
CA VAL A 112 2.29 -0.87 6.59
C VAL A 112 3.26 -1.84 5.92
N LEU A 113 4.55 -1.66 6.19
CA LEU A 113 5.64 -2.50 5.69
C LEU A 113 6.50 -3.01 6.85
N CYS A 114 6.93 -4.26 6.77
CA CYS A 114 8.03 -4.82 7.57
C CYS A 114 9.10 -5.41 6.65
N PRO A 115 9.92 -4.56 5.97
CA PRO A 115 10.86 -5.02 4.96
C PRO A 115 11.83 -6.06 5.53
N SER A 116 12.12 -7.09 4.75
CA SER A 116 12.95 -8.24 5.11
C SER A 116 12.45 -9.12 6.29
N PHE A 117 11.27 -8.85 6.86
CA PHE A 117 10.67 -9.64 7.95
C PHE A 117 9.29 -10.18 7.57
N ASN A 118 9.19 -11.49 7.37
CA ASN A 118 7.96 -12.15 6.90
C ASN A 118 7.63 -13.47 7.63
N SER A 119 8.19 -13.68 8.82
CA SER A 119 7.86 -14.85 9.63
C SER A 119 6.38 -14.89 10.01
N THR A 120 5.87 -16.09 10.34
CA THR A 120 4.47 -16.28 10.75
C THR A 120 4.06 -15.33 11.88
N ALA A 121 4.94 -15.08 12.85
CA ALA A 121 4.66 -14.16 13.96
C ALA A 121 4.54 -12.70 13.50
N ILE A 122 5.43 -12.25 12.60
CA ILE A 122 5.37 -10.90 12.03
C ILE A 122 4.10 -10.71 11.22
N VAL A 123 3.74 -11.67 10.36
CA VAL A 123 2.53 -11.57 9.54
C VAL A 123 1.26 -11.59 10.39
N ALA A 124 1.20 -12.39 11.45
CA ALA A 124 0.08 -12.40 12.39
C ALA A 124 -0.07 -11.05 13.13
N ALA A 125 1.04 -10.46 13.57
CA ALA A 125 1.04 -9.14 14.20
C ALA A 125 0.61 -8.05 13.22
N LEU A 126 1.09 -8.11 11.97
CA LEU A 126 0.66 -7.23 10.88
C LEU A 126 -0.84 -7.33 10.65
N ASN A 127 -1.39 -8.55 10.52
CA ASN A 127 -2.81 -8.74 10.29
C ASN A 127 -3.68 -8.10 11.39
N THR A 128 -3.26 -8.29 12.65
CA THR A 128 -3.95 -7.72 13.81
C THR A 128 -3.92 -6.19 13.79
N ILE A 129 -2.75 -5.58 13.54
CA ILE A 129 -2.64 -4.13 13.61
C ILE A 129 -3.37 -3.44 12.44
N VAL A 130 -3.30 -3.99 11.22
CA VAL A 130 -3.93 -3.36 10.06
C VAL A 130 -5.45 -3.44 10.09
N ASP A 131 -6.02 -4.46 10.72
CA ASP A 131 -7.45 -4.49 11.04
C ASP A 131 -7.84 -3.35 11.97
N ASN A 132 -7.08 -3.15 13.05
CA ASN A 132 -7.31 -2.11 14.05
C ASN A 132 -7.22 -0.69 13.45
N ILE A 133 -6.15 -0.38 12.70
CA ILE A 133 -5.94 0.98 12.15
C ILE A 133 -6.54 1.19 10.75
N ARG A 134 -7.23 0.19 10.20
CA ARG A 134 -7.79 0.18 8.82
C ARG A 134 -6.74 0.48 7.74
N ALA A 135 -5.61 -0.20 7.83
CA ALA A 135 -4.54 -0.13 6.84
C ALA A 135 -4.51 -1.40 5.98
N ILE A 136 -3.60 -1.44 5.01
CA ILE A 136 -3.16 -2.69 4.38
C ILE A 136 -1.70 -2.95 4.74
N ALA A 137 -1.31 -4.21 4.92
CA ALA A 137 0.09 -4.60 5.01
C ALA A 137 0.53 -5.24 3.69
N LEU A 138 1.72 -4.86 3.24
CA LEU A 138 2.36 -5.48 2.08
C LEU A 138 3.55 -6.28 2.60
N ILE A 139 3.60 -7.55 2.25
CA ILE A 139 4.64 -8.50 2.66
C ILE A 139 5.23 -9.17 1.43
N ASP A 140 6.50 -9.57 1.52
CA ASP A 140 7.18 -10.27 0.43
C ASP A 140 7.42 -11.73 0.80
N ILE A 141 7.32 -12.61 -0.19
CA ILE A 141 7.89 -13.95 -0.10
C ILE A 141 9.41 -13.81 -0.15
N THR A 142 10.12 -14.53 0.73
CA THR A 142 11.57 -14.44 0.92
C THR A 142 12.35 -14.49 -0.39
N ALA A 143 13.43 -13.70 -0.47
CA ALA A 143 14.31 -13.70 -1.62
C ALA A 143 14.86 -15.10 -1.93
N ALA A 144 15.11 -15.38 -3.21
CA ALA A 144 15.58 -16.66 -3.74
C ALA A 144 14.63 -17.86 -3.52
N THR A 145 13.40 -17.67 -3.02
CA THR A 145 12.36 -18.72 -3.00
C THR A 145 11.94 -19.07 -4.42
N SER A 146 11.91 -20.37 -4.76
CA SER A 146 11.47 -20.81 -6.10
C SER A 146 9.97 -20.55 -6.31
N VAL A 147 9.52 -20.49 -7.57
CA VAL A 147 8.09 -20.31 -7.89
C VAL A 147 7.22 -21.42 -7.26
N ASN A 148 7.67 -22.68 -7.32
CA ASN A 148 6.94 -23.79 -6.72
C ASN A 148 6.88 -23.72 -5.20
N ASP A 149 7.97 -23.28 -4.55
CA ASP A 149 7.98 -23.11 -3.10
C ASP A 149 7.09 -21.94 -2.67
N ALA A 150 7.05 -20.86 -3.46
CA ALA A 150 6.15 -19.73 -3.25
C ALA A 150 4.67 -20.16 -3.36
N LEU A 151 4.32 -20.95 -4.38
CA LEU A 151 2.98 -21.54 -4.53
C LEU A 151 2.65 -22.46 -3.35
N THR A 152 3.58 -23.31 -2.93
CA THR A 152 3.40 -24.20 -1.78
C THR A 152 3.17 -23.42 -0.49
N ALA A 153 3.96 -22.37 -0.25
CA ALA A 153 3.81 -21.50 0.91
C ALA A 153 2.47 -20.76 0.92
N ARG A 154 1.92 -20.45 -0.26
CA ARG A 154 0.58 -19.86 -0.40
C ARG A 154 -0.56 -20.83 -0.13
N ASP A 155 -0.34 -22.13 -0.22
CA ASP A 155 -1.35 -23.13 0.14
C ASP A 155 -1.41 -23.39 1.66
N ALA A 156 -0.45 -22.86 2.43
CA ALA A 156 -0.55 -22.82 3.89
C ALA A 156 -1.55 -21.74 4.38
N ASP A 157 -1.94 -21.83 5.65
CA ASP A 157 -2.86 -20.89 6.32
C ASP A 157 -2.14 -19.89 7.25
N ASP A 158 -0.82 -19.86 7.22
CA ASP A 158 0.02 -19.03 8.09
C ASP A 158 1.14 -18.32 7.29
N GLY A 159 1.81 -17.34 7.92
CA GLY A 159 2.85 -16.54 7.27
C GLY A 159 2.35 -15.92 5.96
N VAL A 160 3.12 -16.09 4.88
CA VAL A 160 2.72 -15.63 3.54
C VAL A 160 1.49 -16.35 3.00
N GLY A 161 1.08 -17.48 3.59
CA GLY A 161 -0.13 -18.26 3.32
C GLY A 161 -1.43 -17.64 3.85
N ILE A 162 -1.37 -16.64 4.73
CA ILE A 162 -2.56 -16.00 5.31
C ILE A 162 -3.57 -15.54 4.24
N LYS A 163 -4.87 -15.66 4.54
CA LYS A 163 -5.99 -15.29 3.66
C LYS A 163 -6.76 -14.12 4.27
N ASP A 164 -6.31 -12.90 4.00
CA ASP A 164 -6.95 -11.69 4.53
C ASP A 164 -6.99 -10.58 3.47
N SER A 165 -8.11 -9.85 3.43
CA SER A 165 -8.30 -8.75 2.49
C SER A 165 -7.34 -7.56 2.70
N ARG A 166 -6.71 -7.47 3.87
CA ARG A 166 -5.75 -6.40 4.22
C ARG A 166 -4.29 -6.80 4.07
N ILE A 167 -4.00 -8.04 3.70
CA ILE A 167 -2.63 -8.50 3.45
C ILE A 167 -2.43 -8.64 1.94
N VAL A 168 -1.35 -8.06 1.42
CA VAL A 168 -0.94 -8.25 0.02
C VAL A 168 0.41 -8.94 0.02
N VAL A 169 0.47 -10.10 -0.63
CA VAL A 169 1.70 -10.88 -0.77
C VAL A 169 2.35 -10.51 -2.09
N CYS A 170 3.62 -10.13 -2.06
CA CYS A 170 4.39 -9.69 -3.22
C CYS A 170 5.52 -10.70 -3.53
N PHE A 171 5.75 -10.96 -4.81
CA PHE A 171 6.85 -11.79 -5.31
C PHE A 171 7.09 -11.49 -6.80
N PRO A 172 8.32 -11.45 -7.32
CA PRO A 172 9.60 -11.78 -6.69
C PRO A 172 10.30 -10.55 -6.10
N HIS A 173 11.50 -10.71 -5.54
CA HIS A 173 12.36 -9.55 -5.27
C HIS A 173 12.96 -9.03 -6.59
N MET A 174 13.30 -7.75 -6.61
CA MET A 174 13.79 -7.05 -7.80
C MET A 174 15.29 -6.76 -7.68
N LYS A 175 16.02 -6.88 -8.79
CA LYS A 175 17.43 -6.49 -8.88
C LYS A 175 17.53 -4.99 -9.13
N ASN A 176 18.26 -4.30 -8.26
CA ASN A 176 18.58 -2.89 -8.44
C ASN A 176 19.38 -2.68 -9.74
N THR A 177 19.11 -1.59 -10.45
CA THR A 177 19.73 -1.28 -11.75
C THR A 177 21.21 -0.96 -11.63
N ASP A 178 21.59 -0.21 -10.60
CA ASP A 178 22.96 0.26 -10.38
C ASP A 178 23.84 -0.84 -9.75
N ASP A 179 23.23 -1.71 -8.95
CA ASP A 179 23.90 -2.81 -8.26
C ASP A 179 22.98 -4.04 -8.18
N PRO A 180 23.01 -4.94 -9.18
CA PRO A 180 22.15 -6.13 -9.22
C PRO A 180 22.37 -7.14 -8.08
N THR A 181 23.41 -6.97 -7.26
CA THR A 181 23.61 -7.78 -6.04
C THR A 181 22.71 -7.33 -4.89
N LYS A 182 22.18 -6.10 -4.96
CA LYS A 182 21.18 -5.56 -4.04
C LYS A 182 19.80 -5.91 -4.54
N LEU A 183 19.12 -6.76 -3.76
CA LEU A 183 17.73 -7.09 -3.96
C LEU A 183 16.84 -6.05 -3.27
N GLU A 184 15.77 -5.69 -3.93
CA GLU A 184 14.75 -4.74 -3.47
C GLU A 184 13.41 -5.47 -3.37
N GLU A 185 12.74 -5.33 -2.23
CA GLU A 185 11.42 -5.90 -1.99
C GLU A 185 10.35 -5.30 -2.92
N LEU A 186 9.53 -6.15 -3.53
CA LEU A 186 8.46 -5.71 -4.43
C LEU A 186 7.36 -4.96 -3.69
N SER A 187 7.09 -5.30 -2.43
CA SER A 187 6.15 -4.56 -1.56
C SER A 187 6.52 -3.08 -1.41
N VAL A 188 7.82 -2.76 -1.34
CA VAL A 188 8.31 -1.38 -1.19
C VAL A 188 8.15 -0.63 -2.51
N HIS A 189 8.43 -1.28 -3.65
CA HIS A 189 8.12 -0.72 -4.97
C HIS A 189 6.63 -0.46 -5.17
N LEU A 190 5.78 -1.42 -4.81
CA LEU A 190 4.33 -1.31 -4.88
C LEU A 190 3.85 -0.14 -4.02
N THR A 191 4.36 0.00 -2.79
CA THR A 191 4.03 1.14 -1.92
C THR A 191 4.38 2.48 -2.56
N GLY A 192 5.57 2.57 -3.15
CA GLY A 192 6.01 3.75 -3.88
C GLY A 192 5.11 4.08 -5.08
N ILE A 193 4.59 3.07 -5.76
CA ILE A 193 3.59 3.21 -6.83
C ILE A 193 2.26 3.71 -6.27
N LEU A 194 1.73 3.06 -5.23
CA LEU A 194 0.45 3.42 -4.59
C LEU A 194 0.42 4.88 -4.11
N ALA A 195 1.57 5.39 -3.64
CA ALA A 195 1.75 6.77 -3.20
C ALA A 195 1.76 7.80 -4.33
N ASN A 196 1.91 7.37 -5.59
CA ASN A 196 1.97 8.24 -6.76
C ASN A 196 0.77 8.07 -7.70
N LEU A 197 -0.20 7.21 -7.36
CA LEU A 197 -1.46 7.12 -8.08
C LEU A 197 -2.24 8.43 -7.92
N ALA A 198 -3.10 8.75 -8.89
CA ALA A 198 -3.86 10.01 -8.87
C ALA A 198 -4.87 10.07 -7.72
N ASN A 199 -5.40 8.91 -7.32
CA ASN A 199 -6.31 8.75 -6.17
C ASN A 199 -6.24 7.31 -5.63
N TYR A 200 -6.86 7.07 -4.48
CA TYR A 200 -6.86 5.77 -3.80
C TYR A 200 -7.65 4.67 -4.54
N GLY A 201 -8.60 5.06 -5.41
CA GLY A 201 -9.45 4.14 -6.18
C GLY A 201 -8.82 3.63 -7.47
N GLN A 202 -7.68 4.20 -7.87
CA GLN A 202 -6.92 3.74 -9.03
C GLN A 202 -6.18 2.42 -8.70
N SER A 203 -6.18 1.49 -9.64
CA SER A 203 -5.42 0.23 -9.52
C SER A 203 -3.92 0.46 -9.78
N PRO A 204 -3.03 -0.26 -9.05
CA PRO A 204 -1.59 -0.21 -9.29
C PRO A 204 -1.14 -1.02 -10.52
N LEU A 205 -2.04 -1.72 -11.20
CA LEU A 205 -1.70 -2.56 -12.35
C LEU A 205 -1.07 -1.75 -13.49
N ASN A 206 -0.12 -2.39 -14.18
CA ASN A 206 0.63 -1.84 -15.31
C ASN A 206 1.46 -0.58 -14.99
N GLN A 207 1.68 -0.28 -13.71
CA GLN A 207 2.55 0.80 -13.29
C GLN A 207 4.02 0.34 -13.32
N PRO A 208 4.94 1.12 -13.92
CA PRO A 208 6.33 0.73 -14.04
C PRO A 208 7.10 0.86 -12.72
N LEU A 209 7.97 -0.11 -12.47
CA LEU A 209 8.92 -0.06 -11.37
C LEU A 209 10.09 0.88 -11.69
N LYS A 210 10.64 1.54 -10.66
CA LYS A 210 11.75 2.49 -10.78
C LYS A 210 13.05 1.86 -10.29
N GLY A 211 14.09 1.92 -11.12
CA GLY A 211 15.45 1.52 -10.74
C GLY A 211 15.66 0.01 -10.65
N VAL A 212 14.87 -0.77 -11.39
CA VAL A 212 15.00 -2.24 -11.45
C VAL A 212 15.30 -2.71 -12.88
N ASN A 213 16.13 -3.76 -13.01
CA ASN A 213 16.51 -4.32 -14.32
C ASN A 213 16.32 -5.85 -14.43
N GLY A 214 15.93 -6.51 -13.34
CA GLY A 214 15.74 -7.95 -13.30
C GLY A 214 14.94 -8.40 -12.08
N THR A 215 14.56 -9.66 -12.07
CA THR A 215 14.02 -10.38 -10.91
C THR A 215 15.15 -11.18 -10.24
N ASP A 216 15.03 -11.44 -8.95
CA ASP A 216 15.98 -12.28 -8.21
C ASP A 216 15.90 -13.75 -8.67
N VAL A 217 14.70 -14.24 -8.93
CA VAL A 217 14.42 -15.56 -9.49
C VAL A 217 14.01 -15.49 -10.97
N THR A 218 14.30 -16.56 -11.72
CA THR A 218 13.85 -16.68 -13.11
C THR A 218 12.38 -17.10 -13.14
N MET A 219 11.56 -16.34 -13.86
CA MET A 219 10.14 -16.58 -14.02
C MET A 219 9.74 -16.40 -15.48
N SER A 220 8.87 -17.26 -15.97
CA SER A 220 8.14 -17.05 -17.22
C SER A 220 7.09 -15.97 -17.01
N LEU A 221 7.18 -14.89 -17.78
CA LEU A 221 6.29 -13.72 -17.70
C LEU A 221 5.43 -13.64 -18.96
N SER A 222 4.11 -13.71 -18.81
CA SER A 222 3.18 -13.59 -19.95
C SER A 222 1.87 -12.95 -19.54
N TYR A 223 1.25 -12.17 -20.45
CA TYR A 223 -0.11 -11.66 -20.27
C TYR A 223 -1.18 -12.60 -20.83
N SER A 224 -0.79 -13.61 -21.61
CA SER A 224 -1.71 -14.43 -22.39
C SER A 224 -1.60 -15.92 -22.10
N SER A 225 -0.68 -16.32 -21.21
CA SER A 225 -0.42 -17.71 -20.90
C SER A 225 -0.81 -18.01 -19.47
N GLU A 226 -1.90 -18.75 -19.30
CA GLU A 226 -2.38 -19.27 -18.01
C GLU A 226 -1.34 -20.17 -17.32
N THR A 227 -0.38 -20.70 -18.07
CA THR A 227 0.69 -21.55 -17.55
C THR A 227 1.96 -20.80 -17.13
N SER A 228 2.01 -19.48 -17.35
CA SER A 228 3.14 -18.65 -16.93
C SER A 228 3.24 -18.54 -15.42
N ASP A 229 4.46 -18.35 -14.92
CA ASP A 229 4.72 -18.36 -13.48
C ASP A 229 4.04 -17.19 -12.77
N ASN A 230 4.03 -16.01 -13.40
CA ASN A 230 3.33 -14.84 -12.87
C ASN A 230 1.82 -15.07 -12.75
N GLU A 231 1.19 -15.75 -13.72
CA GLU A 231 -0.25 -16.00 -13.70
C GLU A 231 -0.63 -17.01 -12.62
N LYS A 232 0.08 -18.15 -12.53
CA LYS A 232 -0.12 -19.16 -11.48
C LYS A 232 -0.05 -18.57 -10.07
N LEU A 233 0.85 -17.61 -9.86
CA LEU A 233 0.99 -16.88 -8.60
C LEU A 233 -0.15 -15.88 -8.38
N ASN A 234 -0.55 -15.16 -9.42
CA ASN A 234 -1.70 -14.24 -9.36
C ASN A 234 -2.99 -14.98 -9.00
N ASP A 235 -3.21 -16.18 -9.52
CA ASP A 235 -4.35 -17.06 -9.18
C ASP A 235 -4.41 -17.49 -7.70
N LYS A 236 -3.28 -17.33 -6.99
CA LYS A 236 -3.15 -17.59 -5.54
C LYS A 236 -3.08 -16.33 -4.69
N GLY A 237 -3.44 -15.17 -5.26
CA GLY A 237 -3.45 -13.88 -4.57
C GLY A 237 -2.05 -13.34 -4.26
N VAL A 238 -1.05 -13.71 -5.07
CA VAL A 238 0.29 -13.12 -5.01
C VAL A 238 0.43 -12.08 -6.10
N LEU A 239 0.75 -10.86 -5.73
CA LEU A 239 1.06 -9.78 -6.66
C LEU A 239 2.46 -10.01 -7.25
N THR A 240 2.55 -9.91 -8.57
CA THR A 240 3.76 -10.18 -9.34
C THR A 240 4.12 -9.03 -10.29
N VAL A 241 5.03 -9.31 -11.22
CA VAL A 241 5.47 -8.37 -12.25
C VAL A 241 5.31 -8.99 -13.62
N ASN A 242 5.25 -8.13 -14.63
CA ASN A 242 5.40 -8.50 -16.04
C ASN A 242 6.29 -7.47 -16.75
N ARG A 243 6.55 -7.65 -18.05
CA ARG A 243 7.26 -6.70 -18.90
C ARG A 243 6.24 -5.92 -19.72
N ASN A 244 6.32 -4.60 -19.78
CA ASN A 244 5.52 -3.84 -20.74
C ASN A 244 6.18 -3.89 -22.15
N PRO A 245 5.51 -3.39 -23.22
CA PRO A 245 6.09 -3.35 -24.56
C PRO A 245 7.43 -2.60 -24.67
N ASP A 246 7.69 -1.65 -23.77
CA ASP A 246 8.96 -0.92 -23.69
C ASP A 246 10.06 -1.68 -22.92
N GLY A 247 9.79 -2.92 -22.50
CA GLY A 247 10.73 -3.77 -21.77
C GLY A 247 10.90 -3.41 -20.29
N LYS A 248 10.12 -2.48 -19.74
CA LYS A 248 10.13 -2.15 -18.30
C LYS A 248 9.34 -3.17 -17.49
N TYR A 249 9.79 -3.43 -16.27
CA TYR A 249 8.99 -4.18 -15.31
C TYR A 249 7.79 -3.36 -14.84
N VAL A 250 6.61 -3.97 -14.86
CA VAL A 250 5.34 -3.38 -14.40
C VAL A 250 4.64 -4.33 -13.44
N ILE A 251 3.80 -3.78 -12.56
CA ILE A 251 2.98 -4.57 -11.63
C ILE A 251 1.91 -5.38 -12.37
N LEU A 252 1.74 -6.65 -11.96
CA LEU A 252 0.67 -7.56 -12.39
C LEU A 252 0.04 -8.25 -11.15
N GLY A 253 -1.24 -8.61 -11.21
CA GLY A 253 -1.97 -9.24 -10.10
C GLY A 253 -2.36 -8.25 -9.00
N GLY A 254 -3.43 -7.48 -9.22
CA GLY A 254 -3.86 -6.38 -8.35
C GLY A 254 -4.71 -6.80 -7.14
N ARG A 255 -4.59 -8.06 -6.74
CA ARG A 255 -5.41 -8.72 -5.72
C ARG A 255 -4.63 -8.89 -4.40
N ASN A 256 -5.34 -9.00 -3.30
CA ASN A 256 -4.79 -9.28 -1.97
C ASN A 256 -4.77 -10.80 -1.68
N SER A 257 -4.30 -11.17 -0.49
CA SER A 257 -4.00 -12.55 -0.13
C SER A 257 -5.24 -13.41 0.11
N SER A 258 -6.43 -12.82 0.29
CA SER A 258 -7.68 -13.56 0.38
C SER A 258 -8.21 -14.00 -0.99
N TYR A 259 -7.61 -13.54 -2.09
CA TYR A 259 -7.97 -14.00 -3.43
C TYR A 259 -7.50 -15.44 -3.68
N SER A 260 -8.39 -16.19 -4.31
CA SER A 260 -8.12 -17.44 -5.01
C SER A 260 -8.89 -17.41 -6.33
N GLU A 261 -8.41 -18.14 -7.32
CA GLU A 261 -9.07 -18.29 -8.61
C GLU A 261 -10.59 -18.53 -8.48
N GLY A 262 -11.38 -17.79 -9.27
CA GLY A 262 -12.84 -17.88 -9.28
C GLY A 262 -13.57 -17.01 -8.25
N LEU A 263 -12.88 -16.39 -7.28
CA LEU A 263 -13.52 -15.46 -6.34
C LEU A 263 -13.92 -14.14 -6.99
N THR A 264 -15.16 -13.72 -6.73
CA THR A 264 -15.78 -12.52 -7.32
C THR A 264 -15.93 -11.35 -6.34
N ASP A 265 -15.48 -11.50 -5.09
CA ASP A 265 -15.57 -10.45 -4.10
C ASP A 265 -14.69 -9.24 -4.48
N VAL A 266 -15.32 -8.08 -4.59
CA VAL A 266 -14.68 -6.81 -4.93
C VAL A 266 -13.61 -6.41 -3.92
N LEU A 267 -13.72 -6.88 -2.67
CA LEU A 267 -12.76 -6.62 -1.60
C LEU A 267 -11.45 -7.39 -1.75
N THR A 268 -11.35 -8.28 -2.74
CA THR A 268 -10.06 -8.90 -3.10
C THR A 268 -9.13 -7.94 -3.84
N PHE A 269 -9.63 -6.84 -4.40
CA PHE A 269 -8.80 -5.86 -5.10
C PHE A 269 -8.19 -4.84 -4.13
N ILE A 270 -6.90 -4.57 -4.30
CA ILE A 270 -6.15 -3.63 -3.44
C ILE A 270 -6.81 -2.25 -3.43
N ASN A 271 -7.20 -1.72 -4.60
CA ASN A 271 -7.81 -0.40 -4.72
C ASN A 271 -9.24 -0.35 -4.15
N SER A 272 -9.98 -1.46 -4.14
CA SER A 272 -11.31 -1.52 -3.52
C SER A 272 -11.25 -1.42 -2.01
N ILE A 273 -10.30 -2.12 -1.37
CA ILE A 273 -10.08 -2.01 0.09
C ILE A 273 -9.65 -0.60 0.47
N ARG A 274 -8.68 -0.04 -0.28
CA ARG A 274 -8.25 1.36 -0.08
C ARG A 274 -9.42 2.34 -0.22
N ALA A 275 -10.31 2.13 -1.20
CA ALA A 275 -11.49 2.96 -1.37
C ALA A 275 -12.48 2.84 -0.20
N ARG A 276 -12.75 1.64 0.29
CA ARG A 276 -13.59 1.43 1.48
C ARG A 276 -13.03 2.14 2.69
N ASP A 277 -11.74 1.97 2.95
CA ASP A 277 -11.12 2.50 4.15
C ASP A 277 -11.05 4.04 4.09
N GLU A 278 -10.76 4.62 2.92
CA GLU A 278 -10.73 6.08 2.77
C GLU A 278 -12.13 6.72 2.82
N ILE A 279 -13.13 6.13 2.17
CA ILE A 279 -14.53 6.60 2.30
C ILE A 279 -14.98 6.53 3.77
N THR A 280 -14.60 5.48 4.49
CA THR A 280 -14.90 5.36 5.93
C THR A 280 -14.27 6.51 6.72
N ARG A 281 -12.97 6.81 6.50
CA ARG A 281 -12.29 7.94 7.17
C ARG A 281 -12.95 9.28 6.86
N LEU A 282 -13.32 9.51 5.61
CA LEU A 282 -13.97 10.75 5.19
C LEU A 282 -15.36 10.90 5.84
N VAL A 283 -16.17 9.83 5.87
CA VAL A 283 -17.47 9.82 6.55
C VAL A 283 -17.31 10.06 8.05
N GLU A 284 -16.33 9.43 8.71
CA GLU A 284 -16.02 9.69 10.12
C GLU A 284 -15.62 11.16 10.33
N ALA A 285 -14.76 11.71 9.48
CA ALA A 285 -14.32 13.10 9.56
C ALA A 285 -15.47 14.11 9.36
N ARG A 286 -16.45 13.79 8.50
CA ARG A 286 -17.69 14.58 8.39
C ARG A 286 -18.54 14.43 9.64
N SER A 287 -18.72 13.22 10.15
CA SER A 287 -19.53 12.92 11.34
C SER A 287 -19.05 13.68 12.58
N ILE A 288 -17.73 13.76 12.78
CA ILE A 288 -17.14 14.46 13.93
C ILE A 288 -17.57 15.93 14.00
N LYS A 289 -17.81 16.59 12.87
CA LYS A 289 -18.26 18.00 12.82
C LYS A 289 -19.69 18.21 13.30
N PHE A 290 -20.46 17.13 13.38
CA PHE A 290 -21.86 17.12 13.83
C PHE A 290 -22.03 16.58 15.25
N LEU A 291 -20.94 16.13 15.90
CA LEU A 291 -20.97 15.80 17.31
C LEU A 291 -21.36 17.04 18.13
N SER A 292 -22.14 16.82 19.18
CA SER A 292 -22.67 17.88 20.07
C SER A 292 -23.67 18.86 19.45
N GLN A 293 -24.09 18.65 18.20
CA GLN A 293 -25.25 19.36 17.66
C GLN A 293 -26.56 18.79 18.23
N GLU A 294 -27.67 19.51 18.04
CA GLU A 294 -28.98 19.07 18.49
C GLU A 294 -29.40 17.75 17.82
N SER A 295 -29.82 16.78 18.61
CA SER A 295 -30.31 15.50 18.12
C SER A 295 -31.73 15.64 17.58
N ASN A 296 -31.87 16.05 16.32
CA ASN A 296 -33.15 16.26 15.66
C ASN A 296 -33.07 15.93 14.15
N PHE A 297 -34.23 15.91 13.49
CA PHE A 297 -34.32 15.58 12.06
C PHE A 297 -33.56 16.58 11.15
N ALA A 298 -33.47 17.85 11.55
CA ALA A 298 -32.75 18.86 10.77
C ALA A 298 -31.25 18.56 10.75
N THR A 299 -30.65 18.28 11.91
CA THR A 299 -29.26 17.83 12.03
C THR A 299 -29.04 16.53 11.24
N ALA A 300 -29.97 15.58 11.33
CA ALA A 300 -29.86 14.32 10.59
C ALA A 300 -29.85 14.52 9.07
N SER A 301 -30.73 15.39 8.58
CA SER A 301 -30.80 15.74 7.15
C SER A 301 -29.55 16.46 6.68
N LEU A 302 -29.05 17.43 7.45
CA LEU A 302 -27.81 18.15 7.13
C LEU A 302 -26.59 17.24 7.08
N LEU A 303 -26.47 16.29 8.03
CA LEU A 303 -25.38 15.32 8.03
C LEU A 303 -25.47 14.38 6.82
N ARG A 304 -26.67 13.93 6.46
CA ARG A 304 -26.89 13.15 5.23
C ARG A 304 -26.41 13.90 3.99
N GLU A 305 -26.80 15.16 3.82
CA GLU A 305 -26.35 15.97 2.68
C GLU A 305 -24.83 16.16 2.71
N SER A 306 -24.23 16.37 3.89
CA SER A 306 -22.78 16.43 4.02
C SER A 306 -22.07 15.13 3.59
N PHE A 307 -22.70 13.95 3.76
CA PHE A 307 -22.16 12.69 3.24
C PHE A 307 -22.29 12.61 1.72
N ILE A 308 -23.42 13.04 1.16
CA ILE A 308 -23.67 13.06 -0.29
C ILE A 308 -22.67 13.99 -0.99
N ASP A 309 -22.43 15.19 -0.45
CA ASP A 309 -21.45 16.13 -0.97
C ASP A 309 -20.04 15.53 -0.96
N CYS A 310 -19.67 14.90 0.15
CA CYS A 310 -18.38 14.21 0.28
C CYS A 310 -18.20 13.12 -0.80
N LEU A 311 -19.21 12.26 -0.99
CA LEU A 311 -19.16 11.20 -2.00
C LEU A 311 -19.15 11.78 -3.44
N SER A 312 -19.84 12.90 -3.66
CA SER A 312 -19.84 13.64 -4.94
C SER A 312 -18.44 14.15 -5.29
N GLU A 313 -17.75 14.76 -4.32
CA GLU A 313 -16.37 15.22 -4.48
C GLU A 313 -15.43 14.06 -4.86
N GLU A 314 -15.55 12.90 -4.21
CA GLU A 314 -14.73 11.72 -4.52
C GLU A 314 -15.06 11.08 -5.87
N ALA A 315 -16.34 11.06 -6.26
CA ALA A 315 -16.75 10.62 -7.59
C ALA A 315 -16.22 11.58 -8.69
N ALA A 316 -16.21 12.89 -8.42
CA ALA A 316 -15.65 13.89 -9.34
C ALA A 316 -14.12 13.73 -9.53
N LYS A 317 -13.40 13.32 -8.48
CA LYS A 317 -11.98 12.94 -8.54
C LYS A 317 -11.74 11.58 -9.21
N ARG A 318 -12.80 10.88 -9.60
CA ARG A 318 -12.79 9.51 -10.15
C ARG A 318 -12.21 8.48 -9.19
N ALA A 319 -12.31 8.71 -7.88
CA ALA A 319 -11.86 7.75 -6.87
C ALA A 319 -12.89 6.62 -6.65
N ILE A 320 -14.17 6.93 -6.84
CA ILE A 320 -15.28 5.97 -6.82
C ILE A 320 -16.17 6.15 -8.07
N LYS A 321 -17.10 5.21 -8.29
CA LYS A 321 -18.12 5.33 -9.36
C LYS A 321 -19.23 6.29 -8.93
N GLN A 322 -19.93 6.83 -9.93
CA GLN A 322 -21.20 7.53 -9.73
C GLN A 322 -22.29 6.57 -9.21
N GLY A 323 -23.36 7.11 -8.63
CA GLY A 323 -24.50 6.33 -8.12
C GLY A 323 -24.38 5.90 -6.65
N TYR A 324 -23.60 6.63 -5.85
CA TYR A 324 -23.48 6.46 -4.41
C TYR A 324 -24.76 6.89 -3.67
N LYS A 325 -24.93 6.44 -2.43
CA LYS A 325 -26.06 6.77 -1.57
C LYS A 325 -25.62 7.00 -0.14
N ALA A 326 -26.28 7.94 0.52
CA ALA A 326 -26.33 8.05 1.97
C ALA A 326 -27.80 7.99 2.39
N THR A 327 -28.16 7.01 3.20
CA THR A 327 -29.54 6.75 3.64
C THR A 327 -29.60 6.90 5.15
N PHE A 328 -30.48 7.77 5.64
CA PHE A 328 -30.77 7.87 7.07
C PHE A 328 -31.64 6.69 7.50
N ASN A 329 -31.20 5.96 8.51
CA ASN A 329 -31.90 4.78 9.01
C ASN A 329 -32.76 5.17 10.23
N GLU A 330 -34.00 5.57 9.97
CA GLU A 330 -34.95 5.97 11.03
C GLU A 330 -35.15 4.87 12.08
N SER A 331 -35.24 3.61 11.65
CA SER A 331 -35.46 2.46 12.56
C SER A 331 -34.28 2.16 13.49
N LYS A 332 -33.08 2.66 13.19
CA LYS A 332 -31.86 2.47 14.00
C LYS A 332 -31.42 3.73 14.74
N SER A 333 -32.06 4.86 14.44
CA SER A 333 -31.81 6.17 15.03
C SER A 333 -32.77 6.41 16.19
N ASP A 334 -32.30 7.11 17.21
CA ASP A 334 -33.11 7.50 18.36
C ASP A 334 -32.65 8.86 18.88
N TYR A 335 -33.50 9.87 18.66
CA TYR A 335 -33.20 11.23 19.02
C TYR A 335 -33.09 11.43 20.53
N ASN A 336 -33.81 10.65 21.34
CA ASN A 336 -33.86 10.81 22.80
C ASN A 336 -32.55 10.41 23.47
N VAL A 337 -31.75 9.56 22.81
CA VAL A 337 -30.43 9.13 23.29
C VAL A 337 -29.28 9.69 22.45
N GLY A 338 -29.57 10.63 21.53
CA GLY A 338 -28.54 11.28 20.73
C GLY A 338 -27.92 10.40 19.63
N LYS A 339 -28.63 9.37 19.15
CA LYS A 339 -28.10 8.41 18.18
C LYS A 339 -28.70 8.62 16.79
N LEU A 340 -27.83 8.82 15.80
CA LEU A 340 -28.19 8.88 14.38
C LEU A 340 -27.46 7.77 13.62
N ASP A 341 -28.17 7.01 12.80
CA ASP A 341 -27.65 5.89 12.04
C ASP A 341 -27.82 6.11 10.53
N TYR A 342 -26.79 5.76 9.76
CA TYR A 342 -26.77 5.93 8.31
C TYR A 342 -26.21 4.69 7.63
N THR A 343 -26.70 4.42 6.43
CA THR A 343 -26.10 3.47 5.50
C THR A 343 -25.46 4.25 4.36
N ILE A 344 -24.15 4.03 4.17
CA ILE A 344 -23.37 4.60 3.07
C ILE A 344 -23.08 3.51 2.05
N GLU A 345 -23.49 3.73 0.80
CA GLU A 345 -23.29 2.80 -0.31
C GLU A 345 -22.51 3.50 -1.43
N PHE A 346 -21.47 2.83 -1.94
CA PHE A 346 -20.71 3.28 -3.11
C PHE A 346 -20.14 2.07 -3.84
N ALA A 347 -19.67 2.27 -5.07
CA ALA A 347 -19.00 1.23 -5.85
C ALA A 347 -17.58 1.68 -6.23
N PRO A 348 -16.53 0.86 -5.97
CA PRO A 348 -15.19 1.16 -6.44
C PRO A 348 -15.05 0.93 -7.95
N TRP A 349 -13.98 1.49 -8.52
CA TRP A 349 -13.52 1.08 -9.85
C TRP A 349 -12.85 -0.29 -9.76
N LEU A 350 -13.22 -1.22 -10.64
CA LEU A 350 -12.53 -2.51 -10.75
C LEU A 350 -11.57 -2.42 -11.93
N PRO A 351 -10.31 -2.84 -11.79
CA PRO A 351 -9.42 -2.91 -12.92
C PRO A 351 -9.85 -4.03 -13.87
N ILE A 352 -9.46 -3.88 -15.14
CA ILE A 352 -9.55 -4.96 -16.13
C ILE A 352 -8.29 -5.81 -15.95
N GLU A 353 -8.45 -7.08 -15.53
CA GLU A 353 -7.34 -8.01 -15.33
C GLU A 353 -7.07 -8.88 -16.58
N LEU A 354 -8.10 -9.16 -17.39
CA LEU A 354 -8.00 -9.98 -18.59
C LEU A 354 -8.73 -9.33 -19.77
N ILE A 355 -8.10 -9.32 -20.94
CA ILE A 355 -8.70 -8.91 -22.21
C ILE A 355 -8.54 -10.07 -23.21
N THR A 356 -9.64 -10.70 -23.60
CA THR A 356 -9.65 -11.74 -24.64
C THR A 356 -10.15 -11.14 -25.95
N ALA A 357 -9.30 -11.16 -26.98
CA ALA A 357 -9.65 -10.74 -28.34
C ALA A 357 -9.38 -11.88 -29.32
N SER A 358 -10.39 -12.25 -30.12
CA SER A 358 -10.25 -13.26 -31.18
C SER A 358 -10.01 -12.57 -32.52
N VAL A 359 -8.95 -12.95 -33.23
CA VAL A 359 -8.64 -12.46 -34.58
C VAL A 359 -8.86 -13.60 -35.57
N SER A 360 -9.66 -13.37 -36.61
CA SER A 360 -9.89 -14.32 -37.69
C SER A 360 -9.54 -13.71 -39.05
N ILE A 361 -9.04 -14.54 -39.96
CA ILE A 361 -8.80 -14.17 -41.36
C ILE A 361 -9.90 -14.79 -42.22
N SER A 362 -10.59 -13.96 -43.01
CA SER A 362 -11.58 -14.43 -43.98
C SER A 362 -11.01 -14.28 -45.39
N VAL A 363 -10.98 -15.37 -46.16
CA VAL A 363 -10.57 -15.35 -47.57
C VAL A 363 -11.85 -15.46 -48.41
N SER A 364 -12.23 -14.38 -49.08
CA SER A 364 -13.27 -14.43 -50.11
C SER A 364 -12.70 -15.09 -51.36
N VAL A 365 -13.13 -16.31 -51.66
CA VAL A 365 -12.83 -16.92 -52.97
C VAL A 365 -13.66 -16.16 -54.00
N GLY A 366 -13.01 -15.36 -54.85
CA GLY A 366 -13.68 -14.65 -55.94
C GLY A 366 -14.40 -15.65 -56.85
N ARG A 367 -15.68 -15.40 -57.14
CA ARG A 367 -16.42 -16.12 -58.18
C ARG A 367 -16.02 -15.65 -59.56
#